data_AF-K2B8T9-F1
#
_entry.id   AF-K2B8T9-F1
#
_cell.length_a   1.000
_cell.length_b   1.000
_cell.length_c   1.000
_cell.angle_alpha   90.00
_cell.angle_beta   90.00
_cell.angle_gamma   90.00
#
_symmetry.space_group_name_H-M   'P 1'
#
loop_
_entity.id
_entity.type
_entity.pdbx_description
1 polymer ?
#
loop_
_entity_poly.entity_id
_entity_poly.type
_entity_poly.pdbx_seq_one_letter_code
_entity_poly.pdbx_strand_id
1 'polypeptide(L)'
;DTLLDMRAEMPQQTSLCLLVGIDAFLGFLSWHRWREILDQAHIIIAHRPQYHLPSTGIIADLIKERIHHEIAYIHENLAGGILLRPITSLEISASDIRKQIANGRNPRYLLPDSVYDYIKQHGTYSISRI
;
A
#
# COMPACT_ATOMS: atom_id res chain seq x y z
N ASP A 1 -1.38 16.30 0.58
CA ASP A 1 -0.52 16.92 1.61
C ASP A 1 0.76 16.13 1.77
N THR A 2 0.74 14.91 2.33
CA THR A 2 1.96 14.07 2.47
C THR A 2 2.85 13.98 1.23
N LEU A 3 2.29 13.75 0.03
CA LEU A 3 3.09 13.69 -1.20
C LEU A 3 3.69 15.04 -1.62
N LEU A 4 3.02 16.16 -1.30
CA LEU A 4 3.54 17.50 -1.56
C LEU A 4 4.70 17.81 -0.62
N ASP A 5 4.57 17.44 0.66
CA ASP A 5 5.64 17.62 1.65
C ASP A 5 6.87 16.78 1.26
N MET A 6 6.67 15.52 0.87
CA MET A 6 7.77 14.68 0.35
C MET A 6 8.43 15.29 -0.90
N ARG A 7 7.65 15.88 -1.82
CA ARG A 7 8.20 16.56 -3.00
C ARG A 7 9.03 17.78 -2.65
N ALA A 8 8.68 18.50 -1.59
CA ALA A 8 9.43 19.65 -1.12
C ALA A 8 10.77 19.25 -0.46
N GLU A 9 10.82 18.08 0.19
CA GLU A 9 12.00 17.58 0.88
C GLU A 9 12.98 16.81 -0.02
N MET A 10 12.48 16.21 -1.10
CA MET A 10 13.29 15.33 -1.97
C MET A 10 13.88 16.09 -3.18
N PRO A 11 14.99 15.58 -3.77
CA PRO A 11 15.54 16.15 -5.00
C PRO A 11 14.49 16.21 -6.12
N GLN A 12 14.50 17.29 -6.89
CA GLN A 12 13.48 17.55 -7.91
C GLN A 12 13.38 16.44 -8.99
N GLN A 13 14.47 15.71 -9.23
CA GLN A 13 14.54 14.62 -10.21
C GLN A 13 14.24 13.24 -9.62
N THR A 14 13.72 13.16 -8.40
CA THR A 14 13.36 11.88 -7.78
C THR A 14 11.97 11.44 -8.22
N SER A 15 11.85 10.24 -8.78
CA SER A 15 10.54 9.62 -9.01
C SER A 15 9.92 9.17 -7.68
N LEU A 16 8.63 9.44 -7.50
CA LEU A 16 7.89 9.00 -6.31
C LEU A 16 6.90 7.90 -6.67
N CYS A 17 6.84 6.87 -5.85
CA CYS A 17 5.93 5.74 -6.02
C CYS A 17 5.08 5.57 -4.76
N LEU A 18 3.77 5.74 -4.90
CA LEU A 18 2.81 5.39 -3.87
C LEU A 18 2.38 3.93 -4.06
N LEU A 19 2.88 3.03 -3.20
CA LEU A 19 2.52 1.62 -3.21
C LEU A 19 1.26 1.37 -2.37
N VAL A 20 0.23 0.81 -3.00
CA VAL A 20 -1.08 0.59 -2.39
C VAL A 20 -1.64 -0.77 -2.78
N GLY A 21 -2.45 -1.38 -1.89
CA GLY A 21 -3.21 -2.57 -2.25
C GLY A 21 -4.35 -2.24 -3.22
N ILE A 22 -4.75 -3.21 -4.05
CA ILE A 22 -5.87 -3.04 -4.97
C ILE A 22 -7.15 -2.58 -4.28
N ASP A 23 -7.48 -3.09 -3.09
CA ASP A 23 -8.69 -2.72 -2.36
C ASP A 23 -8.72 -1.22 -2.01
N ALA A 24 -7.57 -0.67 -1.63
CA ALA A 24 -7.44 0.77 -1.36
C ALA A 24 -7.56 1.59 -2.66
N PHE A 25 -7.00 1.09 -3.76
CA PHE A 25 -7.08 1.76 -5.06
C PHE A 25 -8.50 1.76 -5.66
N LEU A 26 -9.33 0.76 -5.40
CA LEU A 26 -10.73 0.77 -5.85
C LEU A 26 -11.53 1.95 -5.24
N GLY A 27 -11.11 2.44 -4.07
CA GLY A 27 -11.64 3.66 -3.44
C GLY A 27 -10.91 4.95 -3.85
N PHE A 28 -9.97 4.93 -4.79
CA PHE A 28 -9.05 6.03 -5.06
C PHE A 28 -9.74 7.36 -5.38
N LEU A 29 -10.89 7.33 -6.08
CA LEU A 29 -11.65 8.55 -6.41
C LEU A 29 -12.24 9.27 -5.20
N SER A 30 -12.38 8.57 -4.06
CA SER A 30 -12.86 9.17 -2.81
C SER A 30 -11.74 9.86 -2.03
N TRP A 31 -10.49 9.75 -2.48
CA TRP A 31 -9.36 10.35 -1.80
C TRP A 31 -9.35 11.86 -2.02
N HIS A 32 -8.94 12.59 -0.99
CA HIS A 32 -8.80 14.04 -1.07
C HIS A 32 -7.82 14.41 -2.19
N ARG A 33 -8.29 15.24 -3.13
CA ARG A 33 -7.50 15.72 -4.29
C ARG A 33 -6.83 14.59 -5.09
N TRP A 34 -7.55 13.48 -5.31
CA TRP A 34 -7.00 12.27 -5.95
C TRP A 34 -6.31 12.52 -7.30
N ARG A 35 -6.74 13.51 -8.09
CA ARG A 35 -6.10 13.84 -9.37
C ARG A 35 -4.66 14.31 -9.17
N GLU A 36 -4.44 15.16 -8.17
CA GLU A 36 -3.13 15.73 -7.88
C GLU A 36 -2.15 14.68 -7.35
N ILE A 37 -2.65 13.59 -6.76
CA ILE A 37 -1.81 12.47 -6.36
C ILE A 37 -1.03 11.91 -7.57
N LEU A 38 -1.68 11.84 -8.73
CA LEU A 38 -1.03 11.38 -9.96
C LEU A 38 -0.03 12.40 -10.51
N ASP A 39 -0.21 13.69 -10.24
CA ASP A 39 0.76 14.72 -10.61
C ASP A 39 2.02 14.66 -9.74
N GLN A 40 1.89 14.12 -8.51
CA GLN A 40 2.99 14.04 -7.55
C GLN A 40 3.68 12.68 -7.49
N ALA A 41 3.02 11.58 -7.87
CA ALA A 41 3.59 10.24 -7.79
C ALA A 41 3.05 9.28 -8.85
N HIS A 42 3.80 8.22 -9.12
CA HIS A 42 3.28 6.99 -9.69
C HIS A 42 2.45 6.23 -8.66
N ILE A 43 1.47 5.46 -9.11
CA ILE A 43 0.71 4.55 -8.25
C ILE A 43 1.10 3.12 -8.58
N ILE A 44 1.62 2.41 -7.59
CA ILE A 44 1.95 0.99 -7.70
C ILE A 44 0.84 0.21 -6.99
N ILE A 45 0.05 -0.51 -7.78
CA ILE A 45 -1.08 -1.31 -7.29
C ILE A 45 -0.57 -2.73 -7.03
N ALA A 46 -0.35 -3.04 -5.75
CA ALA A 46 -0.07 -4.38 -5.29
C ALA A 46 -1.36 -5.22 -5.27
N HIS A 47 -1.33 -6.41 -5.86
CA HIS A 47 -2.47 -7.31 -5.86
C HIS A 47 -2.07 -8.75 -5.53
N ARG A 48 -2.95 -9.45 -4.83
CA ARG A 48 -2.85 -10.90 -4.61
C ARG A 48 -3.29 -11.66 -5.88
N PRO A 49 -3.03 -12.97 -5.99
CA PRO A 49 -3.67 -13.80 -7.00
C PRO A 49 -5.20 -13.65 -6.94
N GLN A 50 -5.88 -13.76 -8.08
CA GLN A 50 -7.36 -13.68 -8.20
C GLN A 50 -7.98 -12.29 -7.93
N TYR A 51 -7.30 -11.22 -8.33
CA TYR A 51 -7.84 -9.86 -8.25
C TYR A 51 -8.81 -9.55 -9.40
N HIS A 52 -9.69 -8.56 -9.19
CA HIS A 52 -10.60 -8.06 -10.21
C HIS A 52 -10.43 -6.54 -10.34
N LEU A 53 -10.17 -6.08 -11.55
CA LEU A 53 -10.27 -4.68 -11.89
C LEU A 53 -11.64 -4.37 -12.50
N PRO A 54 -12.21 -3.18 -12.25
CA PRO A 54 -13.40 -2.73 -12.95
C PRO A 54 -13.14 -2.67 -14.46
N SER A 55 -14.09 -3.13 -15.26
CA SER A 55 -14.04 -3.03 -16.73
C SER A 55 -14.59 -1.71 -17.26
N THR A 56 -15.37 -1.00 -16.44
CA THR A 56 -16.10 0.23 -16.80
C THR A 56 -16.02 1.28 -15.69
N GLY A 57 -16.21 2.55 -16.07
CA GLY A 57 -16.24 3.69 -15.16
C GLY A 57 -14.88 4.35 -14.99
N ILE A 58 -14.85 5.44 -14.23
CA ILE A 58 -13.70 6.36 -14.15
C ILE A 58 -12.40 5.65 -13.73
N ILE A 59 -12.46 4.69 -12.79
CA ILE A 59 -11.28 3.91 -12.41
C ILE A 59 -10.77 3.06 -13.58
N ALA A 60 -11.65 2.41 -14.33
CA ALA A 60 -11.25 1.60 -15.48
C ALA A 60 -10.62 2.48 -16.57
N ASP A 61 -11.19 3.66 -16.82
CA ASP A 61 -10.66 4.61 -17.81
C ASP A 61 -9.31 5.18 -17.37
N LEU A 62 -9.17 5.52 -16.09
CA LEU A 62 -7.92 5.98 -15.50
C LEU A 62 -6.80 4.93 -15.63
N ILE A 63 -7.10 3.67 -15.33
CA ILE A 63 -6.14 2.58 -15.50
C ILE A 63 -5.77 2.47 -16.97
N LYS A 64 -6.74 2.43 -17.90
CA LYS A 64 -6.45 2.32 -19.34
C LYS A 64 -5.57 3.46 -19.84
N GLU A 65 -5.81 4.69 -19.37
CA GLU A 65 -5.06 5.88 -19.78
C GLU A 65 -3.61 5.86 -19.26
N ARG A 66 -3.38 5.37 -18.05
CA ARG A 66 -2.11 5.58 -17.32
C ARG A 66 -1.36 4.31 -16.97
N ILE A 67 -1.85 3.15 -17.38
CA ILE A 67 -1.17 1.88 -17.08
C ILE A 67 0.12 1.74 -17.86
N HIS A 68 1.18 1.39 -17.15
CA HIS A 68 2.47 1.02 -17.71
C HIS A 68 2.90 -0.33 -17.15
N HIS A 69 3.53 -1.14 -17.99
CA HIS A 69 4.00 -2.48 -17.60
C HIS A 69 5.48 -2.46 -17.20
N GLU A 70 6.28 -1.61 -17.86
CA GLU A 70 7.72 -1.51 -17.70
C GLU A 70 8.11 -0.65 -16.49
N ILE A 71 9.07 -1.15 -15.70
CA ILE A 71 9.65 -0.40 -14.58
C ILE A 71 10.44 0.82 -15.11
N ALA A 72 10.99 0.74 -16.32
CA ALA A 72 11.71 1.85 -16.95
C ALA A 72 10.90 3.16 -16.94
N TYR A 73 9.59 3.08 -17.14
CA TYR A 73 8.71 4.25 -17.11
C TYR A 73 8.80 5.02 -15.78
N ILE A 74 8.92 4.32 -14.64
CA ILE A 74 9.08 4.94 -13.32
C ILE A 74 10.41 5.69 -13.22
N HIS A 75 11.46 5.18 -13.85
CA HIS A 75 12.77 5.83 -13.79
C HIS A 75 12.89 7.02 -14.74
N GLU A 76 12.12 7.02 -15.83
CA GLU A 76 12.14 8.06 -16.86
C GLU A 76 11.17 9.20 -16.58
N ASN A 77 10.16 8.97 -15.73
CA ASN A 77 9.12 9.93 -15.41
C ASN A 77 9.08 10.15 -13.90
N LEU A 78 8.70 11.36 -13.47
CA LEU A 78 8.66 11.69 -12.05
C LEU A 78 7.38 11.19 -11.37
N ALA A 79 6.27 11.10 -12.12
CA ALA A 79 4.93 10.80 -11.61
C ALA A 79 3.99 10.33 -12.75
N GLY A 80 2.73 10.06 -12.41
CA GLY A 80 1.62 9.93 -13.39
C GLY A 80 1.31 8.50 -13.81
N GLY A 81 2.30 7.61 -13.82
CA GLY A 81 2.10 6.21 -14.22
C GLY A 81 1.40 5.35 -13.17
N ILE A 82 0.61 4.39 -13.63
CA ILE A 82 -0.01 3.33 -12.82
C ILE A 82 0.63 1.99 -13.19
N LEU A 83 1.10 1.23 -12.21
CA LEU A 83 1.69 -0.08 -12.45
C LEU A 83 1.03 -1.13 -11.57
N LEU A 84 0.64 -2.24 -12.18
CA LEU A 84 0.17 -3.41 -11.44
C LEU A 84 1.34 -4.32 -11.10
N ARG A 85 1.42 -4.75 -9.83
CA ARG A 85 2.47 -5.63 -9.34
C ARG A 85 1.86 -6.79 -8.56
N PRO A 86 2.09 -8.05 -8.99
CA PRO A 86 1.69 -9.20 -8.20
C PRO A 86 2.54 -9.26 -6.93
N ILE A 87 1.90 -9.57 -5.80
CA ILE A 87 2.59 -9.88 -4.55
C ILE A 87 2.35 -11.34 -4.18
N THR A 88 3.36 -11.97 -3.60
CA THR A 88 3.22 -13.30 -3.01
C THR A 88 2.22 -13.20 -1.86
N SER A 89 1.12 -13.96 -1.95
CA SER A 89 0.13 -13.99 -0.88
C SER A 89 0.68 -14.83 0.26
N LEU A 90 1.07 -14.16 1.35
CA LEU A 90 1.14 -14.79 2.65
C LEU A 90 -0.26 -14.66 3.27
N GLU A 91 -0.83 -15.77 3.78
CA GLU A 91 -2.11 -15.75 4.51
C GLU A 91 -1.94 -15.11 5.89
N ILE A 92 -1.65 -13.82 5.88
CA ILE A 92 -1.39 -13.00 7.05
C ILE A 92 -2.31 -11.80 7.00
N SER A 93 -2.98 -11.52 8.11
CA SER A 93 -3.79 -10.31 8.29
C SER A 93 -3.54 -9.72 9.67
N ALA A 94 -3.52 -8.39 9.75
CA ALA A 94 -3.38 -7.70 11.03
C ALA A 94 -4.56 -8.03 11.97
N SER A 95 -5.76 -8.24 11.42
CA SER A 95 -6.94 -8.63 12.19
C SER A 95 -6.76 -9.99 12.87
N ASP A 96 -6.20 -10.98 12.18
CA ASP A 96 -5.98 -12.31 12.75
C ASP A 96 -4.81 -12.32 13.72
N ILE A 97 -3.74 -11.56 13.45
CA ILE A 97 -2.64 -11.36 14.40
C ILE A 97 -3.16 -10.77 15.71
N ARG A 98 -3.96 -9.69 15.66
CA ARG A 98 -4.55 -9.08 16.86
C ARG A 98 -5.42 -10.06 17.63
N LYS A 99 -6.26 -10.85 16.94
CA LYS A 99 -7.08 -11.90 17.57
C LYS A 99 -6.23 -12.99 18.23
N GLN A 100 -5.15 -13.43 17.59
CA GLN A 100 -4.24 -14.42 18.16
C GLN A 100 -3.61 -13.89 19.46
N ILE A 101 -3.09 -12.67 19.43
CA ILE A 101 -2.46 -12.01 20.58
C ILE A 101 -3.46 -11.84 21.73
N ALA A 102 -4.67 -11.33 21.45
CA ALA A 102 -5.72 -11.16 22.45
C ALA A 102 -6.14 -12.49 23.12
N ASN A 103 -6.02 -13.60 22.39
CA ASN A 103 -6.29 -14.95 22.90
C ASN A 103 -5.05 -15.62 23.55
N GLY A 104 -3.99 -14.85 23.82
CA GLY A 104 -2.76 -15.36 24.44
C GLY A 104 -1.91 -16.26 23.53
N ARG A 105 -2.19 -16.31 22.23
CA ARG A 105 -1.39 -17.06 21.26
C ARG A 105 -0.17 -16.27 20.83
N ASN A 106 0.90 -16.99 20.52
CA ASN A 106 2.14 -16.40 20.01
C ASN A 106 2.12 -16.36 18.47
N PRO A 107 2.05 -15.18 17.83
CA PRO A 107 2.03 -15.02 16.38
C PRO A 107 3.43 -15.17 15.73
N ARG A 108 4.30 -16.03 16.27
CA ARG A 108 5.69 -16.22 15.81
C ARG A 108 5.73 -16.44 14.30
N TYR A 109 6.71 -15.83 13.63
CA TYR A 109 6.89 -15.83 12.17
C TYR A 109 5.89 -14.98 11.37
N LEU A 110 4.87 -14.38 11.99
CA LEU A 110 3.92 -13.47 11.31
C LEU A 110 4.27 -11.98 11.44
N LEU A 111 5.20 -11.65 12.33
CA LEU A 111 5.72 -10.30 12.55
C LEU A 111 7.19 -10.38 12.97
N PRO A 112 7.97 -9.30 12.80
CA PRO A 112 9.30 -9.20 13.37
C PRO A 112 9.26 -9.35 14.90
N ASP A 113 10.25 -10.04 15.47
CA ASP A 113 10.31 -10.30 16.92
C ASP A 113 10.28 -9.01 17.75
N SER A 114 10.99 -7.97 17.30
CA SER A 114 11.01 -6.66 17.96
C SER A 114 9.62 -5.99 18.06
N VAL A 115 8.75 -6.23 17.08
CA VAL A 115 7.37 -5.72 17.10
C VAL A 115 6.54 -6.51 18.12
N TYR A 116 6.78 -7.82 18.25
CA TYR A 116 6.08 -8.65 19.23
C TYR A 116 6.49 -8.31 20.66
N ASP A 117 7.78 -8.10 20.90
CA ASP A 117 8.31 -7.67 22.19
C ASP A 117 7.73 -6.32 22.59
N TYR A 118 7.65 -5.38 21.64
CA TYR A 118 6.99 -4.09 21.86
C TYR A 118 5.53 -4.25 22.29
N ILE A 119 4.76 -5.12 21.62
CA ILE A 119 3.35 -5.40 21.94
C ILE A 119 3.22 -5.94 23.37
N LYS A 120 4.08 -6.88 23.77
CA LYS A 120 4.08 -7.43 25.14
C LYS A 120 4.40 -6.38 26.19
N GLN A 121 5.47 -5.61 25.98
CA GLN A 121 5.91 -4.59 26.92
C GLN A 121 4.82 -3.54 27.19
N HIS A 122 4.09 -3.16 26.15
CA HIS A 122 3.07 -2.11 26.24
C HIS A 122 1.67 -2.64 26.58
N GLY A 123 1.44 -3.96 26.52
CA GLY A 123 0.11 -4.55 26.74
C GLY A 123 -0.87 -4.26 25.59
N THR A 124 -0.34 -3.98 24.39
CA THR A 124 -1.15 -3.69 23.20
C THR A 124 -1.97 -4.92 22.82
N TYR A 125 -3.21 -4.72 22.34
CA TYR A 125 -4.15 -5.80 21.99
C TYR A 125 -4.51 -6.74 23.15
N SER A 126 -4.47 -6.22 24.38
CA SER A 126 -4.90 -6.93 25.59
C SER A 126 -4.07 -8.17 25.95
N ILE A 127 -2.82 -8.24 25.49
CA ILE A 127 -1.87 -9.23 26.01
C ILE A 127 -1.56 -8.89 27.48
N SER A 128 -1.85 -9.83 28.39
CA SER A 128 -1.54 -9.65 29.81
C SER A 128 -0.03 -9.49 30.00
N ARG A 129 0.38 -8.48 30.79
CA ARG A 129 1.79 -8.32 31.18
C ARG A 129 2.21 -9.54 32.00
N ILE A 130 3.25 -10.23 31.53
CA ILE A 130 3.95 -11.28 32.29
C ILE A 130 4.99 -10.60 33.18
#